data_AF-A0A1A8L426-F1
#
_entry.id   AF-A0A1A8L426-F1
#
_cell.length_a   1.000
_cell.length_b   1.000
_cell.length_c   1.000
_cell.angle_alpha   90.00
_cell.angle_beta   90.00
_cell.angle_gamma   90.00
#
_symmetry.space_group_name_H-M   'P 1'
#
loop_
_entity.id
_entity.type
_entity.pdbx_description
1 polymer ?
#
loop_
_entity_poly.entity_id
_entity_poly.type
_entity_poly.pdbx_seq_one_letter_code
_entity_poly.pdbx_strand_id
1 'polypeptide(L)'
;FPEETASILTKTVLVPTSGIFKDDNPKHELNADTEAFCNALNCIQNLSSAGDNTRKVLRDCENLIDSLVYYIRRTVDDKNADDKSTGISVHILHNLTYEFEPELPKKITRCSSESQKNVASERTRAGCFPRRTAKVTK
;
A
#
# COMPACT_ATOMS: atom_id res chain seq x y z
N PHE A 1 2.39 20.45 -0.82
CA PHE A 1 2.44 20.06 0.60
C PHE A 1 2.66 18.56 0.78
N PRO A 2 1.81 17.63 0.30
CA PRO A 2 2.06 16.19 0.50
C PRO A 2 3.31 15.65 -0.21
N GLU A 3 3.60 16.18 -1.41
CA GLU A 3 4.75 15.76 -2.23
C GLU A 3 6.10 16.06 -1.56
N GLU A 4 6.29 17.29 -1.10
CA GLU A 4 7.50 17.72 -0.41
C GLU A 4 7.71 16.93 0.90
N THR A 5 6.67 16.80 1.72
CA THR A 5 6.73 16.02 2.96
C THR A 5 7.06 14.55 2.68
N ALA A 6 6.42 13.92 1.70
CA ALA A 6 6.70 12.53 1.33
C ALA A 6 8.14 12.37 0.84
N SER A 7 8.61 13.26 -0.02
CA SER A 7 9.98 13.25 -0.55
C SER A 7 11.03 13.40 0.55
N ILE A 8 10.84 14.36 1.46
CA ILE A 8 11.77 14.60 2.57
C ILE A 8 11.81 13.39 3.50
N LEU A 9 10.66 12.95 4.04
CA LEU A 9 10.61 11.83 4.98
C LEU A 9 11.16 10.53 4.36
N THR A 10 10.87 10.29 3.08
CA THR A 10 11.35 9.10 2.38
C THR A 10 12.87 9.12 2.24
N LYS A 11 13.44 10.23 1.75
CA LYS A 11 14.88 10.34 1.46
C LYS A 11 15.72 10.42 2.73
N THR A 12 15.25 11.11 3.77
CA THR A 12 16.06 11.37 4.97
C THR A 12 15.84 10.37 6.09
N VAL A 13 14.72 9.64 6.10
CA VAL A 13 14.37 8.72 7.20
C VAL A 13 14.09 7.29 6.72
N LEU A 14 13.15 7.11 5.78
CA LEU A 14 12.68 5.77 5.42
C LEU A 14 13.72 4.99 4.62
N VAL A 15 14.33 5.59 3.59
CA VAL A 15 15.38 4.95 2.79
C VAL A 15 16.55 4.53 3.68
N PRO A 16 17.12 5.40 4.55
CA PRO A 16 18.18 4.99 5.46
C PRO A 16 17.84 3.88 6.44
N THR A 17 16.61 3.88 6.96
CA THR A 17 16.22 2.92 7.99
C THR A 17 15.75 1.59 7.42
N SER A 18 15.22 1.59 6.19
CA SER A 18 14.67 0.39 5.53
C SER A 18 15.73 -0.69 5.31
N GLY A 19 16.95 -0.29 4.97
CA GLY A 19 18.02 -1.21 4.55
C GLY A 19 18.02 -1.53 3.06
N ILE A 20 17.22 -0.83 2.24
CA ILE A 20 17.11 -1.07 0.79
C ILE A 20 18.46 -1.03 0.04
N PHE A 21 19.42 -0.22 0.52
CA PHE A 21 20.76 -0.10 -0.04
C PHE A 21 21.87 -0.71 0.84
N LYS A 22 21.50 -1.67 1.72
CA LYS A 22 22.43 -2.26 2.69
C LYS A 22 23.61 -2.96 2.02
N ASP A 23 23.38 -3.62 0.89
CA ASP A 23 24.41 -4.38 0.16
C ASP A 23 25.37 -3.46 -0.63
N ASP A 24 24.89 -2.30 -1.07
CA ASP A 24 25.66 -1.37 -1.90
C ASP A 24 26.54 -0.42 -1.07
N ASN A 25 26.17 -0.13 0.18
CA ASN A 25 26.94 0.74 1.06
C ASN A 25 26.72 0.40 2.55
N PRO A 26 27.61 -0.39 3.19
CA PRO A 26 27.47 -0.77 4.60
C PRO A 26 27.56 0.42 5.57
N LYS A 27 27.97 1.61 5.11
CA LYS A 27 27.92 2.86 5.90
C LYS A 27 26.52 3.47 5.97
N HIS A 28 25.53 2.92 5.26
CA HIS A 28 24.15 3.40 5.33
C HIS A 28 23.40 2.88 6.58
N GLU A 29 24.02 1.97 7.35
CA GLU A 29 23.55 1.56 8.68
C GLU A 29 23.78 2.62 9.78
N LEU A 30 24.40 3.77 9.44
CA LEU A 30 24.76 4.80 10.41
C LEU A 30 23.50 5.47 11.00
N ASN A 31 23.08 4.94 12.14
CA ASN A 31 22.15 5.53 13.12
C ASN A 31 20.74 5.75 12.58
N ALA A 32 20.05 4.65 12.23
CA ALA A 32 18.60 4.69 12.11
C ALA A 32 18.00 5.10 13.47
N ASP A 33 17.58 6.36 13.57
CA ASP A 33 16.79 6.83 14.69
C ASP A 33 15.41 6.16 14.61
N THR A 34 15.22 5.13 15.44
CA THR A 34 13.98 4.35 15.51
C THR A 34 12.77 5.24 15.79
N GLU A 35 12.91 6.30 16.58
CA GLU A 35 11.83 7.22 16.88
C GLU A 35 11.48 8.08 15.66
N ALA A 36 12.49 8.64 14.99
CA ALA A 36 12.30 9.37 13.74
C ALA A 36 11.63 8.50 12.66
N PHE A 37 12.04 7.23 12.54
CA PHE A 37 11.43 6.27 11.62
C PHE A 37 9.96 5.99 11.95
N CYS A 38 9.64 5.72 13.21
CA CYS A 38 8.26 5.52 13.65
C CYS A 38 7.41 6.77 13.36
N ASN A 39 7.92 7.95 13.66
CA ASN A 39 7.21 9.21 13.43
C ASN A 39 6.99 9.47 11.93
N ALA A 40 8.01 9.24 11.09
CA ALA A 40 7.91 9.33 9.65
C ALA A 40 6.85 8.36 9.09
N LEU A 41 6.85 7.09 9.53
CA LEU A 41 5.85 6.11 9.14
C LEU A 41 4.43 6.56 9.52
N ASN A 42 4.22 7.06 10.74
CA ASN A 42 2.90 7.56 11.16
C ASN A 42 2.45 8.76 10.31
N CYS A 43 3.36 9.66 9.94
CA CYS A 43 3.05 10.75 9.02
C CYS A 43 2.61 10.24 7.64
N ILE A 44 3.36 9.30 7.06
CA ILE A 44 3.01 8.69 5.77
C ILE A 44 1.69 7.91 5.87
N GLN A 45 1.42 7.22 6.99
CA GLN A 45 0.16 6.53 7.25
C GLN A 45 -1.02 7.50 7.14
N ASN A 46 -0.93 8.65 7.82
CA ASN A 46 -1.98 9.68 7.75
C ASN A 46 -2.18 10.22 6.32
N LEU A 47 -1.08 10.48 5.60
CA LEU A 47 -1.15 10.94 4.21
C LEU A 47 -1.78 9.86 3.29
N SER A 48 -1.45 8.59 3.49
CA SER A 48 -1.96 7.47 2.69
C SER A 48 -3.48 7.30 2.81
N SER A 49 -4.04 7.70 3.95
CA SER A 49 -5.49 7.64 4.22
C SER A 49 -6.27 8.85 3.69
N ALA A 50 -5.61 9.89 3.17
CA ALA A 50 -6.25 11.16 2.85
C ALA A 50 -7.20 11.07 1.63
N GLY A 51 -6.66 10.88 0.43
CA GLY A 51 -7.43 10.92 -0.82
C GLY A 51 -6.64 10.43 -2.02
N ASP A 52 -7.32 10.19 -3.13
CA ASP A 52 -6.77 9.65 -4.38
C ASP A 52 -5.51 10.38 -4.86
N ASN A 53 -5.55 11.72 -4.93
CA ASN A 53 -4.43 12.55 -5.34
C ASN A 53 -3.22 12.40 -4.41
N THR A 54 -3.45 12.29 -3.10
CA THR A 54 -2.35 12.11 -2.13
C THR A 54 -1.76 10.71 -2.26
N ARG A 55 -2.60 9.68 -2.44
CA ARG A 55 -2.12 8.32 -2.68
C ARG A 55 -1.29 8.24 -3.95
N LYS A 56 -1.69 8.94 -5.02
CA LYS A 56 -0.92 9.03 -6.26
C LYS A 56 0.44 9.66 -6.02
N VAL A 57 0.49 10.81 -5.33
CA VAL A 57 1.75 11.46 -4.95
C VAL A 57 2.67 10.52 -4.16
N LEU A 58 2.12 9.73 -3.24
CA LEU A 58 2.89 8.74 -2.48
C LEU A 58 3.37 7.58 -3.36
N ARG A 59 2.55 7.09 -4.31
CA ARG A 59 2.95 6.05 -5.27
C ARG A 59 4.05 6.53 -6.22
N ASP A 60 4.00 7.80 -6.61
CA ASP A 60 4.98 8.44 -7.48
C ASP A 60 6.24 8.90 -6.70
N CYS A 61 6.22 8.82 -5.36
CA CYS A 61 7.38 9.19 -4.53
C CYS A 61 8.49 8.14 -4.65
N GLU A 62 9.60 8.57 -5.24
CA GLU A 62 10.80 7.77 -5.45
C GLU A 62 11.23 7.04 -4.17
N ASN A 63 11.43 5.72 -4.29
CA ASN A 63 11.86 4.80 -3.23
C ASN A 63 10.93 4.66 -2.01
N LEU A 64 9.75 5.30 -1.97
CA LEU A 64 8.84 5.15 -0.82
C LEU A 64 8.34 3.70 -0.71
N ILE A 65 7.73 3.18 -1.78
CA ILE A 65 7.17 1.82 -1.79
C ILE A 65 8.28 0.79 -1.57
N ASP A 66 9.41 0.95 -2.25
CA ASP A 66 10.52 0.01 -2.16
C ASP A 66 11.11 -0.04 -0.74
N SER A 67 11.23 1.12 -0.07
CA SER A 67 11.68 1.19 1.33
C SER A 67 10.73 0.45 2.28
N LEU A 68 9.41 0.60 2.09
CA LEU A 68 8.40 -0.10 2.90
C LEU A 68 8.48 -1.62 2.69
N VAL A 69 8.56 -2.06 1.42
CA VAL A 69 8.63 -3.48 1.07
C VAL A 69 9.92 -4.10 1.60
N TYR A 70 11.05 -3.41 1.46
CA TYR A 70 12.33 -3.91 1.94
C TYR A 70 12.34 -4.01 3.47
N TYR A 71 11.81 -3.01 4.18
CA TYR A 71 11.70 -3.04 5.63
C TYR A 71 10.87 -4.25 6.11
N ILE A 72 9.72 -4.52 5.47
CA ILE A 72 8.87 -5.69 5.78
C ILE A 72 9.61 -7.00 5.51
N ARG A 73 10.33 -7.10 4.39
CA ARG A 73 11.11 -8.32 4.07
C ARG A 73 12.18 -8.57 5.12
N ARG A 74 12.92 -7.53 5.51
CA ARG A 74 13.94 -7.60 6.55
C ARG A 74 13.36 -8.07 7.87
N THR A 75 12.22 -7.54 8.30
CA THR A 75 11.62 -7.93 9.58
C THR A 75 11.12 -9.37 9.57
N VAL A 76 10.66 -9.86 8.42
CA VAL A 76 10.34 -11.30 8.21
C VAL A 76 11.61 -12.15 8.30
N ASP A 77 12.69 -11.76 7.64
CA ASP A 77 13.97 -12.48 7.65
C ASP A 77 14.59 -12.53 9.06
N ASP A 78 14.47 -11.42 9.80
CA ASP A 78 14.88 -11.29 11.21
C ASP A 78 13.94 -12.03 12.19
N LYS A 79 12.84 -12.63 11.69
CA LYS A 79 11.79 -13.30 12.48
C LYS A 79 11.15 -12.41 13.55
N ASN A 80 11.09 -11.10 13.31
CA ASN A 80 10.52 -10.12 14.22
C ASN A 80 9.06 -9.77 13.84
N ALA A 81 8.16 -10.73 14.07
CA ALA A 81 6.76 -10.62 13.65
C ALA A 81 5.95 -9.56 14.41
N ASP A 82 6.37 -9.20 15.63
CA ASP A 82 5.65 -8.24 16.49
C ASP A 82 6.12 -6.78 16.29
N ASP A 83 6.91 -6.51 15.26
CA ASP A 83 7.39 -5.17 14.95
C ASP A 83 6.24 -4.25 14.51
N LYS A 84 5.95 -3.24 15.34
CA LYS A 84 4.87 -2.28 15.09
C LYS A 84 5.04 -1.53 13.76
N SER A 85 6.26 -1.20 13.40
CA SER A 85 6.57 -0.49 12.16
C SER A 85 6.27 -1.34 10.92
N THR A 86 6.39 -2.65 11.01
CA THR A 86 5.98 -3.60 9.97
C THR A 86 4.47 -3.53 9.76
N GLY A 87 3.69 -3.53 10.85
CA GLY A 87 2.23 -3.37 10.78
C GLY A 87 1.80 -2.06 10.13
N ILE A 88 2.45 -0.94 10.49
CA ILE A 88 2.18 0.37 9.88
C ILE A 88 2.57 0.38 8.40
N SER A 89 3.72 -0.23 8.04
CA SER A 89 4.19 -0.32 6.65
C SER A 89 3.21 -1.08 5.76
N VAL A 90 2.71 -2.23 6.23
CA VAL A 90 1.68 -3.01 5.53
C VAL A 90 0.39 -2.20 5.37
N HIS A 91 -0.02 -1.45 6.40
CA HIS A 91 -1.20 -0.59 6.33
C HIS A 91 -1.06 0.53 5.29
N ILE A 92 0.12 1.17 5.23
CA ILE A 92 0.41 2.17 4.19
C ILE A 92 0.26 1.54 2.81
N LEU A 93 0.92 0.39 2.57
CA LEU A 93 0.84 -0.31 1.28
C LEU A 93 -0.60 -0.66 0.91
N HIS A 94 -1.40 -1.17 1.85
CA HIS A 94 -2.82 -1.44 1.65
C HIS A 94 -3.56 -0.18 1.17
N ASN A 95 -3.37 0.96 1.84
CA ASN A 95 -3.99 2.21 1.44
C ASN A 95 -3.53 2.65 0.06
N LEU A 96 -2.25 2.51 -0.28
CA LEU A 96 -1.73 2.87 -1.60
C LEU A 96 -2.24 1.96 -2.72
N THR A 97 -2.63 0.71 -2.44
CA THR A 97 -3.28 -0.17 -3.42
C THR A 97 -4.77 0.15 -3.65
N TYR A 98 -5.40 0.92 -2.76
CA TYR A 98 -6.80 1.28 -2.87
C TYR A 98 -7.03 2.22 -4.07
N GLU A 99 -7.94 1.81 -4.95
CA GLU A 99 -8.31 2.51 -6.20
C GLU A 99 -7.12 2.78 -7.14
N PHE A 100 -6.15 1.86 -7.19
CA PHE A 100 -5.00 1.96 -8.10
C PHE A 100 -5.33 1.62 -9.57
N GLU A 101 -6.39 0.84 -9.83
CA GLU A 101 -6.78 0.37 -11.16
C GLU A 101 -6.81 1.44 -12.28
N PRO A 102 -7.29 2.69 -12.06
CA PRO A 102 -7.28 3.74 -13.08
C PRO A 102 -5.88 4.19 -13.52
N GLU A 103 -4.85 3.96 -12.69
CA GLU A 103 -3.46 4.32 -12.96
C GLU A 103 -2.70 3.21 -13.71
N LEU A 104 -3.28 2.00 -13.78
CA LEU A 104 -2.65 0.89 -14.47
C LEU A 104 -2.59 1.12 -15.99
N PRO A 105 -1.50 0.69 -16.65
CA PRO A 105 -1.45 0.59 -18.09
C PRO A 105 -2.67 -0.18 -18.64
N LYS A 106 -3.29 0.35 -19.71
CA LYS A 106 -4.49 -0.22 -20.36
C LYS A 106 -4.38 -1.71 -20.75
N LYS A 107 -3.16 -2.25 -20.83
CA LYS A 107 -2.89 -3.67 -21.10
C LYS A 107 -3.19 -4.56 -19.89
N ILE A 108 -2.96 -4.07 -18.67
CA ILE A 108 -3.19 -4.81 -17.42
C ILE A 108 -4.69 -4.83 -17.08
N THR A 109 -5.38 -3.71 -17.26
CA THR A 109 -6.83 -3.58 -17.02
C THR A 109 -7.69 -4.50 -17.91
N ARG A 110 -7.22 -4.84 -19.12
CA ARG A 110 -7.88 -5.82 -20.00
C ARG A 110 -7.83 -7.25 -19.45
N CYS A 111 -6.78 -7.62 -18.74
CA CYS A 111 -6.65 -8.96 -18.16
C CYS A 111 -7.62 -9.16 -16.98
N SER A 112 -7.75 -8.17 -16.08
CA SER A 112 -8.70 -8.22 -14.95
C SER A 112 -10.17 -8.27 -15.40
N SER A 113 -10.50 -7.60 -16.50
CA SER A 113 -11.87 -7.57 -17.03
C SER A 113 -12.26 -8.84 -17.80
N GLU A 114 -11.31 -9.60 -18.34
CA GLU A 114 -11.56 -10.93 -18.93
C GLU A 114 -11.79 -12.00 -17.85
N SER A 115 -11.07 -11.96 -16.73
CA SER A 115 -11.33 -12.83 -15.58
C SER A 115 -12.71 -12.58 -14.97
N GLN A 116 -13.20 -11.34 -14.94
CA GLN A 116 -14.56 -11.01 -14.48
C GLN A 116 -15.66 -11.39 -15.48
N LYS A 117 -15.37 -11.39 -16.79
CA LYS A 117 -16.33 -11.85 -17.81
C LYS A 117 -16.53 -13.37 -17.78
N ASN A 118 -15.53 -14.14 -17.38
CA ASN A 118 -15.66 -15.59 -17.19
C ASN A 118 -16.47 -15.96 -15.94
N VAL A 119 -16.60 -15.07 -14.94
CA VAL A 119 -17.51 -15.26 -13.79
C VAL A 119 -18.94 -14.81 -14.09
N ALA A 120 -19.15 -13.98 -15.11
CA ALA A 120 -20.48 -13.48 -15.49
C ALA A 120 -21.32 -14.49 -16.30
N SER A 121 -20.73 -15.61 -16.76
CA SER A 121 -21.41 -16.62 -17.59
C SER A 121 -21.96 -17.85 -16.83
N GLU A 122 -21.66 -18.02 -15.54
CA GLU A 122 -22.32 -19.04 -14.71
C GLU A 122 -22.98 -18.36 -13.50
N ARG A 123 -24.12 -17.71 -13.75
CA ARG A 123 -25.00 -17.21 -12.68
C ARG A 123 -25.84 -18.36 -12.10
N THR A 124 -25.22 -19.31 -11.42
CA THR A 124 -25.92 -20.09 -10.40
C THR A 124 -26.02 -19.22 -9.16
N ARG A 125 -27.13 -18.48 -9.02
CA ARG A 125 -27.41 -17.58 -7.89
C ARG A 125 -27.45 -18.37 -6.57
N ALA A 126 -26.31 -18.49 -5.88
CA ALA A 126 -26.28 -18.82 -4.47
C ALA A 126 -26.46 -17.53 -3.65
N GLY A 127 -27.71 -17.20 -3.30
CA GLY A 127 -28.03 -16.05 -2.46
C GLY A 127 -29.07 -16.42 -1.40
N CYS A 128 -28.69 -16.34 -0.13
CA CYS A 128 -29.49 -16.72 1.05
C CYS A 128 -30.49 -15.63 1.50
N PHE A 129 -31.02 -14.84 0.57
CA PHE A 129 -32.02 -13.81 0.87
C PHE A 129 -33.35 -14.13 0.21
N PRO A 130 -34.46 -14.32 0.96
CA PRO A 130 -35.77 -14.55 0.36
C PRO A 130 -36.27 -13.27 -0.33
N ARG A 131 -36.60 -13.38 -1.62
CA ARG A 131 -37.27 -12.31 -2.38
C ARG A 131 -38.66 -12.09 -1.82
N ARG A 132 -38.93 -10.89 -1.29
CA ARG A 132 -40.31 -10.43 -1.04
C ARG A 132 -40.92 -10.00 -2.38
N THR A 133 -41.94 -10.72 -2.85
CA THR A 133 -42.75 -10.28 -3.99
C THR A 133 -43.81 -9.29 -3.50
N ALA A 134 -43.78 -8.05 -3.99
CA ALA A 134 -44.88 -7.11 -3.79
C ALA A 134 -46.07 -7.55 -4.65
N LYS A 135 -47.21 -7.84 -4.02
CA LYS A 135 -48.48 -7.99 -4.73
C LYS A 135 -49.03 -6.58 -4.98
N VAL A 136 -49.14 -6.21 -6.26
CA VAL A 136 -49.96 -5.08 -6.69
C VAL A 136 -51.37 -5.62 -6.86
N THR A 137 -52.32 -5.09 -6.08
CA THR A 137 -53.76 -5.32 -6.29
C THR A 137 -54.36 -4.02 -6.83
N LYS A 138 -55.21 -4.15 -7.86
CA LYS A 138 -56.03 -3.07 -8.41
C LYS A 138 -57.09 -2.60 -7.43
#